data_AF-A0A8I0H0F5-F1
#
_entry.id   AF-A0A8I0H0F5-F1
#
_cell.length_a   1.000
_cell.length_b   1.000
_cell.length_c   1.000
_cell.angle_alpha   90.00
_cell.angle_beta   90.00
_cell.angle_gamma   90.00
#
_symmetry.space_group_name_H-M   'P 1'
#
loop_
_entity.id
_entity.type
_entity.pdbx_description
1 polymer ?
#
loop_
_entity_poly.entity_id
_entity_poly.type
_entity_poly.pdbx_seq_one_letter_code
_entity_poly.pdbx_strand_id
1 'polypeptide(L)'
;MPLKETEGIVEVSIKEEKEHVSVKLAMAQLGGAPQLDLQMAVVNALKENGAKTVGIRFETLPEEKVNQFKPKEENKPKTIEGLLSQNNPVEFIAIASGKGGVGKSTVAVNLAVA
;
A
#
# COMPACT_ATOMS: atom_id res chain seq x y z
N MET A 1 -6.12 -0.90 -2.42
CA MET A 1 -6.06 -0.31 -3.78
C MET A 1 -7.22 -0.86 -4.59
N PRO A 2 -7.95 -0.05 -5.36
CA PRO A 2 -9.08 -0.52 -6.16
C PRO A 2 -8.62 -1.44 -7.31
N LEU A 3 -9.32 -2.55 -7.55
CA LEU A 3 -9.01 -3.51 -8.63
C LEU A 3 -8.98 -2.89 -10.03
N LYS A 4 -9.76 -1.82 -10.22
CA LYS A 4 -9.86 -1.08 -11.48
C LYS A 4 -8.57 -0.33 -11.82
N GLU A 5 -7.79 0.03 -10.82
CA GLU A 5 -6.54 0.81 -10.99
C GLU A 5 -5.31 -0.08 -11.18
N THR A 6 -5.39 -1.35 -10.77
CA THR A 6 -4.26 -2.30 -10.84
C THR A 6 -4.30 -3.23 -12.04
N GLU A 7 -5.25 -3.06 -12.98
CA GLU A 7 -5.55 -4.03 -14.04
C GLU A 7 -5.69 -5.46 -13.48
N GLY A 8 -6.28 -5.59 -12.29
CA GLY A 8 -6.25 -6.85 -11.52
C GLY A 8 -7.15 -7.96 -12.06
N ILE A 9 -7.94 -7.69 -13.11
CA ILE A 9 -8.77 -8.69 -13.78
C ILE A 9 -8.04 -9.13 -15.04
N VAL A 10 -7.48 -10.33 -15.00
CA VAL A 10 -6.65 -10.88 -16.09
C VAL A 10 -7.53 -11.50 -17.16
N GLU A 11 -8.56 -12.23 -16.73
CA GLU A 11 -9.41 -12.99 -17.63
C GLU A 11 -10.77 -13.25 -17.00
N VAL A 12 -11.83 -13.16 -17.81
CA VAL A 12 -13.19 -13.55 -17.43
C VAL A 12 -13.72 -14.52 -18.48
N SER A 13 -14.11 -15.71 -18.06
CA SER A 13 -14.71 -16.73 -18.92
C SER A 13 -16.10 -17.08 -18.39
N ILE A 14 -17.11 -16.90 -19.23
CA ILE A 14 -18.51 -17.16 -18.90
C ILE A 14 -18.98 -18.39 -19.68
N LYS A 15 -19.48 -19.40 -18.96
CA LYS A 15 -20.09 -20.60 -19.55
C LYS A 15 -21.57 -20.57 -19.23
N GLU A 16 -22.34 -19.89 -20.07
CA GLU A 16 -23.79 -19.71 -19.91
C GLU A 16 -24.53 -21.04 -19.81
N GLU A 17 -24.14 -22.05 -20.60
CA GLU A 17 -24.74 -23.39 -20.59
C GLU A 17 -24.69 -24.09 -19.23
N LYS A 18 -23.75 -23.71 -18.36
CA LYS A 18 -23.59 -24.28 -17.01
C LYS A 18 -23.78 -23.24 -15.90
N GLU A 19 -24.24 -22.03 -16.25
CA GLU A 19 -24.37 -20.88 -15.34
C GLU A 19 -23.08 -20.68 -14.51
N HIS A 20 -21.92 -20.92 -15.12
CA HIS A 20 -20.63 -20.93 -14.45
C HIS A 20 -19.74 -19.79 -14.94
N VAL A 21 -19.28 -18.96 -14.01
CA VAL A 21 -18.34 -17.87 -14.30
C VAL A 21 -17.00 -18.19 -13.68
N SER A 22 -15.96 -18.22 -14.51
CA SER A 22 -14.57 -18.35 -14.10
C SER A 22 -13.86 -17.01 -14.24
N VAL A 23 -13.28 -16.50 -13.15
CA VAL A 23 -12.52 -15.24 -13.14
C VAL A 23 -11.10 -15.50 -12.67
N LYS A 24 -10.14 -14.96 -13.42
CA LYS A 24 -8.74 -14.94 -13.05
C LYS A 24 -8.37 -13.52 -12.60
N LEU A 25 -7.83 -13.41 -11.39
CA LEU A 25 -7.48 -12.15 -10.75
C LEU A 25 -5.99 -12.13 -10.43
N ALA A 26 -5.32 -11.03 -10.76
CA ALA A 26 -3.94 -10.80 -10.38
C ALA A 26 -3.88 -9.86 -9.16
N MET A 27 -3.09 -10.23 -8.16
CA MET A 27 -2.87 -9.43 -6.96
C MET A 27 -1.38 -9.28 -6.64
N ALA A 28 -1.01 -8.18 -5.98
CA ALA A 28 0.38 -7.91 -5.61
C ALA A 28 0.91 -8.90 -4.56
N GLN A 29 0.04 -9.43 -3.69
CA GLN A 29 0.38 -10.43 -2.70
C GLN A 29 -0.74 -11.45 -2.60
N LEU A 30 -0.37 -12.74 -2.62
CA LEU A 30 -1.27 -13.84 -2.36
C LEU A 30 -1.36 -14.12 -0.85
N GLY A 31 -2.53 -14.53 -0.40
CA GLY A 31 -2.86 -14.90 0.96
C GLY A 31 -3.42 -13.76 1.81
N GLY A 32 -3.95 -14.12 2.97
CA GLY A 32 -4.41 -13.18 4.00
C GLY A 32 -5.82 -12.62 3.77
N ALA A 33 -6.20 -11.69 4.66
CA ALA A 33 -7.51 -11.05 4.67
C ALA A 33 -7.87 -10.36 3.34
N PRO A 34 -6.97 -9.62 2.67
CA PRO A 34 -7.32 -8.93 1.43
C PRO A 34 -7.75 -9.88 0.31
N GLN A 35 -7.14 -11.07 0.20
CA GLN A 35 -7.55 -12.07 -0.80
C GLN A 35 -8.95 -12.60 -0.49
N LEU A 36 -9.24 -12.87 0.80
CA LEU A 36 -10.53 -13.40 1.22
C LEU A 36 -11.67 -12.39 0.98
N ASP A 37 -11.44 -11.13 1.35
CA ASP A 37 -12.41 -10.05 1.14
C ASP A 37 -12.72 -9.88 -0.35
N LEU A 38 -11.70 -9.93 -1.20
CA LEU A 38 -11.85 -9.83 -2.63
C LEU A 38 -12.59 -11.04 -3.21
N GLN A 39 -12.27 -12.24 -2.74
CA GLN A 39 -12.96 -13.46 -3.13
C GLN A 39 -14.46 -13.38 -2.80
N MET A 40 -14.81 -12.91 -1.59
CA MET A 40 -16.20 -12.74 -1.19
C MET A 40 -16.92 -11.69 -2.03
N ALA A 41 -16.29 -10.52 -2.24
CA ALA A 41 -16.87 -9.45 -3.06
C ALA A 41 -17.17 -9.91 -4.49
N VAL A 42 -16.24 -10.64 -5.11
CA VAL A 42 -16.40 -11.14 -6.48
C VAL A 42 -17.44 -12.25 -6.55
N VAL A 43 -17.47 -13.20 -5.60
CA VAL A 43 -18.50 -14.23 -5.55
C VAL A 43 -19.88 -13.62 -5.39
N ASN A 44 -20.05 -12.65 -4.49
CA ASN A 44 -21.33 -12.00 -4.26
C ASN A 44 -21.80 -11.26 -5.51
N ALA A 45 -20.94 -10.41 -6.09
CA ALA A 45 -21.27 -9.69 -7.31
C ALA A 45 -21.67 -10.62 -8.46
N LEU A 46 -20.96 -11.73 -8.67
CA LEU A 46 -21.28 -12.67 -9.75
C LEU A 46 -22.56 -13.49 -9.48
N LYS A 47 -22.82 -13.87 -8.23
CA LYS A 47 -24.06 -14.57 -7.86
C LYS A 47 -25.28 -13.66 -7.98
N GLU A 48 -25.18 -12.39 -7.58
CA GLU A 48 -26.24 -11.40 -7.74
C GLU A 48 -26.61 -11.18 -9.22
N ASN A 49 -25.63 -11.33 -10.12
CA ASN A 49 -25.82 -11.23 -11.56
C ASN A 49 -26.18 -12.58 -12.24
N GLY A 50 -26.52 -13.62 -11.46
CA GLY A 50 -27.10 -14.87 -11.99
C GLY A 50 -26.15 -16.05 -12.17
N ALA A 51 -24.88 -15.95 -11.76
CA ALA A 51 -23.97 -17.10 -11.78
C ALA A 51 -24.32 -18.11 -10.69
N LYS A 52 -24.65 -19.36 -11.05
CA LYS A 52 -24.94 -20.43 -10.08
C LYS A 52 -23.67 -20.96 -9.42
N THR A 53 -22.58 -21.03 -10.19
CA THR A 53 -21.27 -21.48 -9.70
C THR A 53 -20.19 -20.51 -10.12
N VAL A 54 -19.29 -20.16 -9.20
CA VAL A 54 -18.20 -19.22 -9.47
C VAL A 54 -16.86 -19.90 -9.20
N GLY A 55 -15.96 -19.88 -10.18
CA GLY A 55 -14.58 -20.29 -10.05
C GLY A 55 -13.67 -19.06 -10.01
N ILE A 56 -12.82 -18.94 -8.98
CA ILE A 56 -11.87 -17.84 -8.87
C ILE A 56 -10.47 -18.41 -8.80
N ARG A 57 -9.57 -17.87 -9.62
CA ARG A 57 -8.14 -18.20 -9.58
C ARG A 57 -7.34 -16.93 -9.35
N PHE A 58 -6.50 -16.96 -8.33
CA PHE A 58 -5.58 -15.87 -8.05
C PHE A 58 -4.20 -16.17 -8.61
N GLU A 59 -3.56 -15.15 -9.16
CA GLU A 59 -2.15 -15.17 -9.55
C GLU A 59 -1.43 -13.92 -9.02
N THR A 60 -0.11 -14.03 -8.88
CA THR A 60 0.70 -12.90 -8.45
C THR A 60 0.96 -11.98 -9.63
N LEU A 61 0.76 -10.68 -9.44
CA LEU A 61 1.17 -9.67 -10.43
C LEU A 61 2.69 -9.77 -10.66
N PRO A 62 3.18 -9.64 -11.91
CA PRO A 62 4.61 -9.55 -12.19
C PRO A 62 5.25 -8.42 -11.38
N GLU A 63 6.46 -8.64 -10.86
CA GLU A 63 7.16 -7.65 -10.02
C GLU A 63 7.31 -6.29 -10.73
N GLU A 64 7.45 -6.29 -12.06
CA GLU A 64 7.51 -5.08 -12.89
C GLU A 64 6.27 -4.18 -12.72
N LYS A 65 5.06 -4.77 -12.74
CA LYS A 65 3.80 -4.04 -12.52
C LYS A 65 3.65 -3.65 -11.05
N VAL A 66 4.03 -4.52 -10.12
CA VAL A 66 4.01 -4.20 -8.68
C VAL A 66 4.92 -3.01 -8.37
N ASN A 67 6.09 -2.92 -9.00
CA ASN A 67 7.03 -1.82 -8.80
C ASN A 67 6.59 -0.50 -9.46
N GLN A 68 5.79 -0.55 -10.53
CA GLN A 68 5.18 0.64 -11.14
C GLN A 68 4.09 1.28 -10.28
N PHE A 69 3.33 0.46 -9.54
CA PHE A 69 2.24 0.91 -8.68
C PHE A 69 2.58 0.97 -7.19
N LYS A 70 3.74 0.42 -6.78
CA LYS A 70 4.33 0.78 -5.48
C LYS A 70 4.57 2.29 -5.54
N PRO A 71 4.02 3.08 -4.60
CA PRO A 71 4.47 4.45 -4.44
C PRO A 71 5.99 4.35 -4.31
N LYS A 72 6.72 5.03 -5.19
CA LYS A 72 8.17 5.10 -5.14
C LYS A 72 8.57 5.46 -3.71
N GLU A 73 8.96 4.46 -2.92
CA GLU A 73 9.70 4.66 -1.67
C GLU A 73 11.13 5.12 -1.99
N GLU A 74 11.35 5.81 -3.10
CA GLU A 74 12.63 6.43 -3.46
C GLU A 74 12.98 7.57 -2.51
N ASN A 75 12.03 8.09 -1.72
CA ASN A 75 12.25 9.23 -0.83
C ASN A 75 11.86 8.97 0.63
N LYS A 76 11.90 7.72 1.10
CA LYS A 76 12.00 7.48 2.56
C LYS A 76 13.43 7.08 2.87
N PRO A 77 14.24 7.99 3.41
CA PRO A 77 15.59 7.63 3.80
C PRO A 77 15.55 6.51 4.84
N LYS A 78 16.14 5.36 4.47
CA LYS A 78 16.23 4.17 5.33
C LYS A 78 17.32 4.30 6.39
N THR A 79 18.12 5.37 6.33
CA THR A 79 19.21 5.68 7.25
C THR A 79 19.02 7.06 7.87
N ILE A 80 19.61 7.27 9.04
CA ILE A 80 19.63 8.57 9.73
C ILE A 80 20.26 9.65 8.83
N GLU A 81 21.30 9.29 8.07
CA GLU A 81 21.97 10.20 7.14
C GLU A 81 21.04 10.68 6.02
N GLY A 82 20.20 9.78 5.48
CA GLY A 82 19.21 10.19 4.50
C GLY A 82 18.11 11.06 5.12
N LEU A 83 17.76 10.82 6.40
CA LEU A 83 16.78 11.65 7.13
C LEU A 83 17.29 13.07 7.33
N LEU A 84 18.60 13.24 7.46
CA LEU A 84 19.28 14.52 7.61
C LEU A 84 19.75 15.12 6.28
N SER A 85 19.45 14.49 5.14
CA SER A 85 19.86 15.00 3.82
C SER A 85 19.05 16.24 3.42
N GLN A 86 19.70 17.20 2.76
CA GLN A 86 19.11 18.50 2.41
C GLN A 86 17.86 18.42 1.51
N ASN A 87 17.65 17.28 0.83
CA ASN A 87 16.49 17.03 -0.03
C ASN A 87 15.34 16.26 0.66
N ASN A 88 15.41 16.04 1.98
CA ASN A 88 14.36 15.35 2.71
C ASN A 88 13.26 16.32 3.19
N PRO A 89 11.97 16.09 2.89
CA PRO A 89 10.86 16.95 3.34
C PRO A 89 10.54 16.85 4.86
N VAL A 90 11.31 16.12 5.65
CA VAL A 90 11.08 15.95 7.10
C VAL A 90 11.41 17.25 7.84
N GLU A 91 10.42 17.80 8.53
CA GLU A 91 10.56 18.97 9.40
C GLU A 91 10.99 18.54 10.82
N PHE A 92 12.14 19.04 11.28
CA PHE A 92 12.65 18.77 12.63
C PHE A 92 12.30 19.91 13.58
N ILE A 93 11.46 19.63 14.58
CA ILE A 93 11.10 20.59 15.64
C ILE A 93 11.98 20.31 16.87
N ALA A 94 12.96 21.16 17.14
CA ALA A 94 13.79 21.09 18.34
C ALA A 94 13.22 21.99 19.46
N ILE A 95 12.80 21.40 20.57
CA ILE A 95 12.29 22.12 21.75
C ILE A 95 13.34 22.07 22.85
N ALA A 96 13.94 23.22 23.16
CA ALA A 96 14.81 23.38 24.32
C ALA A 96 14.04 24.06 25.46
N SER A 97 13.94 23.38 26.62
CA SER A 97 13.34 23.92 27.83
C SER A 97 14.41 24.18 28.88
N GLY A 98 14.67 25.46 29.16
CA GLY A 98 15.54 25.86 30.26
C GLY A 98 14.77 25.86 31.58
N LYS A 99 15.31 25.26 32.65
CA LYS A 99 14.73 25.45 33.99
C LYS A 99 14.99 26.90 34.44
N GLY A 100 13.93 27.68 34.60
CA GLY A 100 14.01 29.07 35.05
C GLY A 100 14.38 29.16 36.53
N GLY A 101 15.67 29.18 36.83
CA GLY A 101 16.18 29.56 38.15
C GLY A 101 16.47 31.06 38.17
N VAL A 102 15.87 31.76 39.12
CA VAL A 102 15.95 33.22 39.33
C VAL A 102 17.43 33.67 39.34
N GLY A 103 17.94 34.21 38.23
CA GLY A 103 19.21 34.94 38.18
C GLY A 103 20.32 34.51 37.20
N LYS A 104 20.22 33.41 36.43
CA LYS A 104 21.28 33.03 35.43
C LYS A 104 20.72 32.29 34.21
N SER A 105 19.80 32.90 33.48
CA SER A 105 19.18 32.27 32.31
C SER A 105 20.06 32.40 31.05
N THR A 106 21.01 31.49 30.90
CA THR A 106 21.69 31.24 29.62
C THR A 106 21.33 29.83 29.18
N VAL A 107 20.60 29.71 28.06
CA VAL A 107 20.32 28.43 27.41
C VAL A 107 21.29 28.29 26.25
N ALA A 108 22.24 27.36 26.36
CA ALA A 108 23.15 27.01 25.28
C ALA A 108 22.68 25.71 24.63
N VAL A 109 22.41 25.74 23.32
CA VAL A 109 22.06 24.57 22.51
C VAL A 109 23.07 24.47 21.38
N ASN A 110 23.82 23.36 21.33
CA ASN A 110 24.66 23.05 20.18
C ASN A 110 23.81 22.24 19.19
N LEU A 111 23.32 22.91 18.14
CA LEU A 111 22.61 22.25 17.05
C LEU A 111 23.58 22.06 15.88
N ALA A 112 23.92 20.82 15.58
CA ALA A 112 24.63 20.47 14.35
C ALA A 112 23.58 20.12 13.28
N VAL A 113 23.57 20.90 12.20
CA VAL A 113 22.75 20.71 11.00
C VAL A 113 23.70 20.34 9.85
N ALA A 114 23.35 19.34 9.04
CA ALA A 114 24.09 18.90 7.86
C ALA A 114 23.45 19.45 6.56
#